data_AF-A0A925XLR3-F1
#
_entry.id   AF-A0A925XLR3-F1
#
_cell.length_a   1.000
_cell.length_b   1.000
_cell.length_c   1.000
_cell.angle_alpha   90.00
_cell.angle_beta   90.00
_cell.angle_gamma   90.00
#
_symmetry.space_group_name_H-M   'P 1'
#
loop_
_entity.id
_entity.type
_entity.pdbx_description
1 polymer ?
#
loop_
_entity_poly.entity_id
_entity_poly.type
_entity_poly.pdbx_seq_one_letter_code
_entity_poly.pdbx_strand_id
1 'polypeptide(L)'
;MFSRFFIDRPIFAAVLSIFIVIAGLAAMRVLPIAQYPEIAPPVVSVRAIYPGASATVLEQTVAAPLENAINGVENMLYMSSNSSSNGAVEIQVTFNIGTDVDQAALNVNNRVKQAEARLPQEVRRQGVSVEKGSSAFLQVLAFYSPDGTHTDLFTSNYVTLNVLDQLKRLPGTTNVQIFGAKDYAMRIWLRPDRLAQLKLTTGDVVRAINEQNAQFAAGKIGQAPYTSDKNGSQELAYTITTQGRLADPKEFENVIVRSSPDGSTIRVRDVARVELG
;
A
#
# COMPACT_ATOMS: atom_id res chain seq x y z
N MET A 1 52.07 -42.87 11.95
CA MET A 1 51.45 -44.04 11.27
C MET A 1 50.29 -43.69 10.35
N PHE A 2 49.59 -42.56 10.53
CA PHE A 2 48.48 -42.12 9.64
C PHE A 2 48.89 -41.89 8.18
N SER A 3 49.99 -41.16 7.93
CA SER A 3 50.43 -40.85 6.55
C SER A 3 50.93 -42.08 5.78
N ARG A 4 51.46 -43.11 6.47
CA ARG A 4 51.97 -44.34 5.84
C ARG A 4 50.85 -45.13 5.14
N PHE A 5 49.63 -45.10 5.68
CA PHE A 5 48.46 -45.72 5.07
C PHE A 5 48.11 -45.14 3.67
N PHE A 6 48.24 -43.82 3.51
CA PHE A 6 47.99 -43.16 2.22
C PHE A 6 49.15 -43.31 1.23
N ILE A 7 50.39 -43.46 1.74
CA ILE A 7 51.59 -43.75 0.92
C ILE A 7 51.51 -45.16 0.34
N ASP A 8 51.13 -46.15 1.15
CA ASP A 8 51.02 -47.55 0.71
C ASP A 8 49.77 -47.79 -0.18
N ARG A 9 48.82 -46.84 -0.22
CA ARG A 9 47.56 -46.92 -1.01
C ARG A 9 47.28 -45.61 -1.79
N PRO A 10 48.06 -45.31 -2.85
CA PRO A 10 47.96 -44.03 -3.57
C PRO A 10 46.61 -43.80 -4.27
N ILE A 11 45.95 -44.87 -4.73
CA ILE A 11 44.61 -44.78 -5.36
C ILE A 11 43.57 -44.27 -4.35
N PHE A 12 43.63 -44.75 -3.10
CA PHE A 12 42.67 -44.31 -2.06
C PHE A 12 42.83 -42.82 -1.75
N ALA A 13 44.08 -42.34 -1.64
CA ALA A 13 44.37 -40.92 -1.47
C ALA A 13 43.85 -40.08 -2.65
N ALA A 14 44.06 -40.54 -3.89
CA ALA A 14 43.59 -39.87 -5.09
C ALA A 14 42.05 -39.79 -5.15
N VAL A 15 41.35 -40.88 -4.85
CA VAL A 15 39.88 -40.91 -4.82
C VAL A 15 39.33 -39.94 -3.78
N LEU A 16 39.90 -39.90 -2.58
CA LEU A 16 39.48 -38.97 -1.53
C LEU A 16 39.71 -37.50 -1.94
N SER A 17 40.86 -37.21 -2.57
CA SER A 17 41.16 -35.86 -3.08
C SER A 17 40.19 -35.45 -4.18
N ILE A 18 39.88 -36.35 -5.12
CA ILE A 18 38.91 -36.10 -6.20
C ILE A 18 37.53 -35.88 -5.61
N PHE A 19 37.14 -36.69 -4.62
CA PHE A 19 35.85 -36.53 -3.92
C PHE A 19 35.72 -35.14 -3.27
N ILE A 20 36.76 -34.68 -2.56
CA ILE A 20 36.78 -33.34 -1.94
C ILE A 20 36.70 -32.24 -3.00
N VAL A 21 37.42 -32.38 -4.12
CA VAL A 21 37.37 -31.40 -5.22
C VAL A 21 35.97 -31.35 -5.85
N ILE A 22 35.36 -32.51 -6.10
CA ILE A 22 33.99 -32.59 -6.64
C ILE A 22 32.98 -31.97 -5.66
N ALA A 23 33.11 -32.26 -4.36
CA ALA A 23 32.26 -31.67 -3.33
C ALA A 23 32.44 -30.14 -3.24
N GLY A 24 33.68 -29.65 -3.35
CA GLY A 24 33.98 -28.21 -3.41
C GLY A 24 33.37 -27.53 -4.65
N LEU A 25 33.49 -28.14 -5.82
CA LEU A 25 32.88 -27.64 -7.06
C LEU A 25 31.35 -27.64 -7.00
N ALA A 26 30.75 -28.65 -6.35
CA ALA A 26 29.32 -28.69 -6.10
C ALA A 26 28.89 -27.56 -5.14
N ALA A 27 29.60 -27.37 -4.03
CA ALA A 27 29.33 -26.31 -3.07
C ALA A 27 29.46 -24.91 -3.70
N MET A 28 30.47 -24.68 -4.54
CA MET A 28 30.66 -23.42 -5.26
C MET A 28 29.48 -23.04 -6.16
N ARG A 29 28.70 -24.02 -6.66
CA ARG A 29 27.50 -23.73 -7.47
C ARG A 29 26.24 -23.45 -6.65
N VAL A 30 26.20 -23.88 -5.39
CA VAL A 30 25.01 -23.77 -4.53
C VAL A 30 25.12 -22.61 -3.55
N LEU A 31 26.34 -22.25 -3.14
CA LEU A 31 26.54 -21.20 -2.15
C LEU A 31 26.11 -19.82 -2.67
N PRO A 32 25.30 -19.07 -1.90
CA PRO A 32 24.97 -17.68 -2.22
C PRO A 32 26.22 -16.80 -2.29
N ILE A 33 26.22 -15.86 -3.23
CA ILE A 33 27.31 -14.88 -3.39
C ILE A 33 26.81 -13.55 -2.82
N ALA A 34 27.52 -13.01 -1.84
CA ALA A 34 27.25 -11.71 -1.23
C ALA A 34 28.52 -10.86 -1.19
N GLN A 35 28.38 -9.53 -1.25
CA GLN A 35 29.51 -8.61 -1.16
C GLN A 35 30.11 -8.57 0.25
N TYR A 36 29.24 -8.57 1.26
CA TYR A 36 29.56 -8.65 2.68
C TYR A 36 28.58 -9.60 3.36
N PRO A 37 28.95 -10.20 4.50
CA PRO A 37 27.95 -10.81 5.37
C PRO A 37 26.93 -9.76 5.84
N GLU A 38 25.78 -10.20 6.37
CA GLU A 38 24.75 -9.32 6.92
C GLU A 38 25.26 -8.60 8.17
N ILE A 39 25.92 -7.45 7.98
CA ILE A 39 26.45 -6.58 9.03
C ILE A 39 25.53 -5.39 9.33
N ALA A 40 24.52 -5.16 8.49
CA ALA A 40 23.55 -4.10 8.67
C ALA A 40 22.46 -4.53 9.66
N PRO A 41 22.18 -3.71 10.70
CA PRO A 41 21.04 -3.92 11.59
C PRO A 41 19.71 -4.01 10.81
N PRO A 42 18.85 -5.00 11.08
CA PRO A 42 17.52 -5.05 10.48
C PRO A 42 16.66 -3.87 10.92
N VAL A 43 15.80 -3.37 10.03
CA VAL A 43 14.91 -2.23 10.30
C VAL A 43 13.47 -2.59 9.98
N VAL A 44 12.54 -2.12 10.82
CA VAL A 44 11.09 -2.14 10.55
C VAL A 44 10.60 -0.70 10.52
N SER A 45 9.89 -0.31 9.46
CA SER A 45 9.30 1.02 9.31
C SER A 45 7.81 0.97 9.62
N VAL A 46 7.34 1.91 10.44
CA VAL A 46 5.94 2.13 10.77
C VAL A 46 5.54 3.48 10.20
N ARG A 47 4.50 3.52 9.37
CA ARG A 47 4.03 4.75 8.73
C ARG A 47 2.56 5.00 9.02
N ALA A 48 2.25 6.25 9.36
CA ALA A 48 0.90 6.72 9.61
C ALA A 48 0.66 8.07 8.93
N ILE A 49 -0.58 8.36 8.55
CA ILE A 49 -0.95 9.60 7.87
C ILE A 49 -2.11 10.27 8.61
N TYR A 50 -1.92 11.51 9.03
CA TYR A 50 -2.96 12.41 9.55
C TYR A 50 -3.03 13.67 8.67
N PRO A 51 -3.86 13.68 7.62
CA PRO A 51 -3.94 14.80 6.70
C PRO A 51 -4.37 16.09 7.41
N GLY A 52 -3.62 17.17 7.19
CA GLY A 52 -3.92 18.49 7.75
C GLY A 52 -3.40 18.75 9.18
N ALA A 53 -2.75 17.79 9.82
CA ALA A 53 -2.09 17.98 11.11
C ALA A 53 -0.71 18.65 10.96
N SER A 54 -0.33 19.47 11.95
CA SER A 54 1.03 20.03 12.04
C SER A 54 2.01 18.98 12.58
N ALA A 55 3.31 19.18 12.34
CA ALA A 55 4.36 18.27 12.82
C ALA A 55 4.30 18.04 14.35
N THR A 56 4.05 19.09 15.13
CA THR A 56 3.92 19.00 16.59
C THR A 56 2.68 18.21 17.02
N VAL A 57 1.55 18.36 16.32
CA VAL A 57 0.34 17.58 16.61
C VAL A 57 0.58 16.11 16.28
N LEU A 58 1.22 15.82 15.14
CA LEU A 58 1.59 14.46 14.75
C LEU A 58 2.49 13.78 15.79
N GLU A 59 3.52 14.50 16.24
CA GLU A 59 4.46 14.01 17.24
C GLU A 59 3.71 13.60 18.53
N GLN A 60 2.86 14.48 19.05
CA GLN A 60 2.19 14.26 20.33
C GLN A 60 1.03 13.25 20.26
N THR A 61 0.29 13.22 19.15
CA THR A 61 -0.97 12.46 19.04
C THR A 61 -0.84 11.14 18.27
N VAL A 62 0.23 10.97 17.48
CA VAL A 62 0.43 9.78 16.65
C VAL A 62 1.78 9.13 16.94
N ALA A 63 2.89 9.88 16.84
CA ALA A 63 4.23 9.32 17.01
C ALA A 63 4.44 8.82 18.45
N ALA A 64 4.24 9.67 19.46
CA ALA A 64 4.48 9.32 20.85
C ALA A 64 3.65 8.12 21.35
N PRO A 65 2.34 7.98 21.05
CA PRO A 65 1.60 6.77 21.39
C PRO A 65 2.13 5.49 20.73
N LEU A 66 2.57 5.58 19.47
CA LEU A 66 3.15 4.45 18.74
C LEU A 66 4.53 4.08 19.30
N GLU A 67 5.40 5.05 19.49
CA GLU A 67 6.74 4.88 20.09
C GLU A 67 6.66 4.23 21.46
N ASN A 68 5.77 4.72 22.34
CA ASN A 68 5.60 4.16 23.68
C ASN A 68 5.13 2.70 23.65
N ALA A 69 4.35 2.29 22.66
CA ALA A 69 3.89 0.92 22.53
C ALA A 69 4.95 0.00 21.90
N ILE A 70 5.72 0.52 20.94
CA ILE A 70 6.81 -0.18 20.27
C ILE A 70 8.03 -0.31 21.19
N ASN A 71 8.20 0.61 22.15
CA ASN A 71 9.30 0.55 23.09
C ASN A 71 9.25 -0.75 23.90
N GLY A 72 10.39 -1.43 24.00
CA GLY A 72 10.52 -2.73 24.67
C GLY A 72 10.13 -3.93 23.81
N VAL A 73 10.05 -3.79 22.48
CA VAL A 73 10.10 -4.95 21.58
C VAL A 73 11.47 -5.62 21.71
N GLU A 74 11.47 -6.96 21.72
CA GLU A 74 12.67 -7.77 21.87
C GLU A 74 13.71 -7.47 20.77
N ASN A 75 14.98 -7.46 21.16
CA ASN A 75 16.13 -7.20 20.28
C ASN A 75 16.14 -5.81 19.61
N MET A 76 15.30 -4.87 20.04
CA MET A 76 15.36 -3.48 19.58
C MET A 76 16.65 -2.81 20.07
N LEU A 77 17.39 -2.19 19.15
CA LEU A 77 18.55 -1.36 19.43
C LEU A 77 18.14 0.07 19.77
N TYR A 78 17.44 0.70 18.82
CA TYR A 78 16.95 2.07 18.94
C TYR A 78 15.78 2.28 17.99
N MET A 79 15.03 3.36 18.21
CA MET A 79 14.03 3.85 17.27
C MET A 79 14.30 5.31 16.95
N SER A 80 13.93 5.72 15.74
CA SER A 80 13.91 7.12 15.32
C SER A 80 12.58 7.41 14.64
N SER A 81 11.99 8.56 14.94
CA SER A 81 10.75 9.00 14.31
C SER A 81 10.92 10.35 13.61
N ASN A 82 10.14 10.54 12.55
CA ASN A 82 10.07 11.79 11.81
C ASN A 82 8.60 12.14 11.56
N SER A 83 8.19 13.31 12.05
CA SER A 83 6.86 13.88 11.85
C SER A 83 6.95 15.05 10.88
N SER A 84 6.39 14.88 9.70
CA SER A 84 6.45 15.88 8.63
C SER A 84 5.19 16.74 8.57
N SER A 85 5.33 18.03 8.23
CA SER A 85 4.20 18.98 8.11
C SER A 85 3.22 18.66 6.98
N ASN A 86 3.53 17.67 6.14
CA ASN A 86 2.62 17.13 5.13
C ASN A 86 1.61 16.12 5.70
N GLY A 87 1.58 15.91 7.02
CA GLY A 87 0.66 14.99 7.66
C GLY A 87 1.20 13.55 7.81
N ALA A 88 2.45 13.28 7.43
CA ALA A 88 3.04 11.93 7.51
C ALA A 88 3.92 11.77 8.76
N VAL A 89 3.80 10.59 9.38
CA VAL A 89 4.69 10.13 10.46
C VAL A 89 5.38 8.86 9.98
N GLU A 90 6.69 8.80 10.14
CA GLU A 90 7.50 7.61 9.90
C GLU A 90 8.32 7.29 11.15
N ILE A 91 8.25 6.04 11.62
CA ILE A 91 9.02 5.53 12.75
C ILE A 91 9.84 4.36 12.27
N GLN A 92 11.16 4.46 12.37
CA GLN A 92 12.10 3.41 12.02
C GLN A 92 12.62 2.75 13.29
N VAL A 93 12.37 1.46 13.43
CA VAL A 93 12.80 0.63 14.57
C VAL A 93 13.97 -0.22 14.09
N THR A 94 15.13 -0.03 14.71
CA THR A 94 16.36 -0.75 14.36
C THR A 94 16.61 -1.86 15.37
N PHE A 95 17.00 -3.05 14.89
CA PHE A 95 17.17 -4.27 15.70
C PHE A 95 18.63 -4.75 15.73
N ASN A 96 18.97 -5.58 16.71
CA ASN A 96 20.28 -6.22 16.80
C ASN A 96 20.58 -7.07 15.55
N ILE A 97 21.85 -7.10 15.15
CA ILE A 97 22.33 -7.96 14.06
C ILE A 97 22.03 -9.42 14.39
N GLY A 98 21.50 -10.17 13.41
CA GLY A 98 21.05 -11.56 13.58
C GLY A 98 19.59 -11.71 14.05
N THR A 99 18.87 -10.61 14.28
CA THR A 99 17.42 -10.65 14.53
C THR A 99 16.68 -11.03 13.25
N ASP A 100 15.73 -11.96 13.36
CA ASP A 100 14.79 -12.28 12.27
C ASP A 100 13.86 -11.07 12.03
N VAL A 101 13.99 -10.45 10.85
CA VAL A 101 13.22 -9.26 10.47
C VAL A 101 11.72 -9.54 10.32
N ASP A 102 11.33 -10.78 10.03
CA ASP A 102 9.93 -11.18 9.87
C ASP A 102 9.27 -11.26 11.25
N GLN A 103 9.97 -11.86 12.22
CA GLN A 103 9.53 -11.88 13.62
C GLN A 103 9.50 -10.46 14.21
N ALA A 104 10.53 -9.65 13.94
CA ALA A 104 10.58 -8.26 14.39
C ALA A 104 9.38 -7.46 13.84
N ALA A 105 9.07 -7.59 12.54
CA ALA A 105 7.94 -6.91 11.91
C ALA A 105 6.60 -7.34 12.51
N LEU A 106 6.41 -8.63 12.78
CA LEU A 106 5.21 -9.15 13.46
C LEU A 106 5.08 -8.59 14.88
N ASN A 107 6.18 -8.59 15.64
CA ASN A 107 6.20 -8.06 17.01
C ASN A 107 5.87 -6.57 17.05
N VAL A 108 6.47 -5.77 16.15
CA VAL A 108 6.15 -4.35 16.00
C VAL A 108 4.69 -4.16 15.61
N ASN A 109 4.17 -4.92 14.64
CA ASN A 109 2.77 -4.84 14.22
C ASN A 109 1.81 -5.15 15.39
N ASN A 110 2.10 -6.17 16.18
CA ASN A 110 1.31 -6.50 17.37
C ASN A 110 1.29 -5.35 18.39
N ARG A 111 2.42 -4.65 18.60
CA ARG A 111 2.49 -3.46 19.46
C ARG A 111 1.72 -2.27 18.89
N VAL A 112 1.85 -2.01 17.59
CA VAL A 112 1.10 -0.97 16.88
C VAL A 112 -0.40 -1.19 17.01
N LYS A 113 -0.86 -2.44 16.83
CA LYS A 113 -2.27 -2.82 16.99
C LYS A 113 -2.82 -2.56 18.39
N GLN A 114 -2.01 -2.74 19.43
CA GLN A 114 -2.41 -2.40 20.82
C GLN A 114 -2.56 -0.90 21.04
N ALA A 115 -1.76 -0.08 20.34
CA ALA A 115 -1.82 1.38 20.42
C ALA A 115 -2.87 2.00 19.50
N GLU A 116 -3.36 1.27 18.49
CA GLU A 116 -4.26 1.78 17.46
C GLU A 116 -5.50 2.45 18.07
N ALA A 117 -6.04 1.91 19.16
CA ALA A 117 -7.20 2.47 19.86
C ALA A 117 -6.99 3.87 20.44
N ARG A 118 -5.73 4.26 20.72
CA ARG A 118 -5.35 5.57 21.25
C ARG A 118 -5.13 6.62 20.16
N LEU A 119 -5.11 6.21 18.89
CA LEU A 119 -4.88 7.11 17.76
C LEU A 119 -6.16 7.86 17.37
N PRO A 120 -6.04 9.07 16.80
CA PRO A 120 -7.16 9.81 16.20
C PRO A 120 -7.93 8.95 15.17
N GLN A 121 -9.23 9.20 15.05
CA GLN A 121 -10.10 8.39 14.17
C GLN A 121 -9.71 8.53 12.69
N GLU A 122 -9.24 9.70 12.30
CA GLU A 122 -8.75 10.01 10.96
C GLU A 122 -7.55 9.15 10.59
N VAL A 123 -6.61 8.95 11.53
CA VAL A 123 -5.42 8.10 11.35
C VAL A 123 -5.83 6.64 11.28
N ARG A 124 -6.69 6.18 12.20
CA ARG A 124 -7.22 4.80 12.17
C ARG A 124 -7.94 4.49 10.85
N ARG A 125 -8.67 5.45 10.30
CA ARG A 125 -9.36 5.29 9.01
C ARG A 125 -8.39 5.16 7.84
N GLN A 126 -7.25 5.86 7.88
CA GLN A 126 -6.19 5.70 6.89
C GLN A 126 -5.37 4.41 7.10
N GLY A 127 -5.37 3.89 8.33
CA GLY A 127 -4.57 2.74 8.74
C GLY A 127 -3.12 3.13 9.04
N VAL A 128 -2.48 2.29 9.86
CA VAL A 128 -1.04 2.36 10.13
C VAL A 128 -0.39 1.19 9.41
N SER A 129 0.58 1.47 8.53
CA SER A 129 1.33 0.43 7.82
C SER A 129 2.60 0.08 8.59
N VAL A 130 2.91 -1.22 8.65
CA VAL A 130 4.15 -1.75 9.22
C VAL A 130 4.81 -2.58 8.15
N GLU A 131 5.99 -2.16 7.73
CA GLU A 131 6.72 -2.78 6.62
C GLU A 131 8.16 -3.06 7.05
N LYS A 132 8.74 -4.11 6.47
CA LYS A 132 10.16 -4.36 6.60
C LYS A 132 10.90 -3.21 5.90
N GLY A 133 11.77 -2.54 6.64
CA GLY A 133 12.54 -1.41 6.14
C GLY A 133 13.87 -1.85 5.57
N SER A 134 14.43 -1.03 4.68
CA SER A 134 15.84 -1.05 4.34
C SER A 134 16.35 0.38 4.40
N SER A 135 17.56 0.57 4.95
CA SER A 135 18.23 1.87 4.96
C SER A 135 18.83 2.25 3.60
N ALA A 136 18.83 1.32 2.62
CA ALA A 136 19.39 1.53 1.30
C ALA A 136 18.48 1.01 0.18
N PHE A 137 18.50 1.72 -0.95
CA PHE A 137 17.86 1.26 -2.19
C PHE A 137 18.77 0.26 -2.90
N LEU A 138 18.23 -0.92 -3.22
CA LEU A 138 18.94 -1.90 -4.05
C LEU A 138 19.13 -1.40 -5.49
N GLN A 139 18.07 -0.80 -6.05
CA GLN A 139 18.07 -0.27 -7.42
C GLN A 139 17.04 0.85 -7.56
N VAL A 140 17.36 1.84 -8.39
CA VAL A 140 16.42 2.89 -8.78
C VAL A 140 16.22 2.79 -10.29
N LEU A 141 14.97 2.64 -10.71
CA LEU A 141 14.58 2.56 -12.12
C LEU A 141 13.92 3.88 -12.54
N ALA A 142 14.37 4.44 -13.66
CA ALA A 142 13.79 5.65 -14.24
C ALA A 142 12.95 5.29 -15.46
N PHE A 143 11.66 5.63 -15.42
CA PHE A 143 10.74 5.46 -16.54
C PHE A 143 10.48 6.82 -17.19
N TYR A 144 10.65 6.89 -18.52
CA TYR A 144 10.40 8.09 -19.29
C TYR A 144 9.91 7.73 -20.69
N SER A 145 9.25 8.68 -21.36
CA SER A 145 8.87 8.55 -22.78
C SER A 145 9.98 9.15 -23.65
N PRO A 146 10.72 8.35 -24.44
CA PRO A 146 11.84 8.85 -25.26
C PRO A 146 11.41 9.92 -26.27
N ASP A 147 10.23 9.74 -26.87
CA ASP A 147 9.69 10.62 -27.92
C ASP A 147 8.78 11.72 -27.35
N GLY A 148 8.60 11.79 -26.01
CA GLY A 148 7.70 12.76 -25.37
C GLY A 148 6.21 12.54 -25.68
N THR A 149 5.83 11.37 -26.21
CA THR A 149 4.45 11.03 -26.57
C THR A 149 3.53 10.89 -25.36
N HIS A 150 4.09 10.65 -24.19
CA HIS A 150 3.37 10.45 -22.95
C HIS A 150 3.81 11.45 -21.90
N THR A 151 2.84 12.01 -21.18
CA THR A 151 3.09 12.90 -20.05
C THR A 151 3.59 12.10 -18.85
N ASP A 152 4.26 12.78 -17.91
CA ASP A 152 4.66 12.17 -16.64
C ASP A 152 3.50 11.49 -15.90
N LEU A 153 2.30 12.08 -15.97
CA LEU A 153 1.10 11.51 -15.35
C LEU A 153 0.75 10.16 -15.99
N PHE A 154 0.78 10.09 -17.32
CA PHE A 154 0.54 8.83 -18.03
C PHE A 154 1.59 7.78 -17.68
N THR A 155 2.88 8.14 -17.73
CA THR A 155 3.98 7.21 -17.42
C THR A 155 3.90 6.71 -15.98
N SER A 156 3.65 7.61 -15.02
CA SER A 156 3.48 7.24 -13.60
C SER A 156 2.36 6.21 -13.43
N ASN A 157 1.18 6.47 -13.99
CA ASN A 157 0.05 5.54 -13.90
C ASN A 157 0.29 4.22 -14.65
N TYR A 158 0.97 4.25 -15.80
CA TYR A 158 1.33 3.04 -16.51
C TYR A 158 2.24 2.14 -15.66
N VAL A 159 3.24 2.74 -15.00
CA VAL A 159 4.14 2.03 -14.07
C VAL A 159 3.36 1.52 -12.87
N THR A 160 2.50 2.33 -12.25
CA THR A 160 1.66 1.91 -11.12
C THR A 160 0.78 0.71 -11.48
N LEU A 161 0.13 0.73 -12.65
CA LEU A 161 -0.84 -0.30 -13.03
C LEU A 161 -0.20 -1.59 -13.57
N ASN A 162 0.91 -1.50 -14.30
CA ASN A 162 1.46 -2.65 -15.03
C ASN A 162 2.77 -3.19 -14.45
N VAL A 163 3.58 -2.32 -13.84
CA VAL A 163 4.97 -2.65 -13.46
C VAL A 163 5.13 -2.82 -11.95
N LEU A 164 4.54 -1.91 -11.16
CA LEU A 164 4.73 -1.84 -9.71
C LEU A 164 4.39 -3.16 -9.02
N ASP A 165 3.22 -3.72 -9.31
CA ASP A 165 2.77 -4.97 -8.70
C ASP A 165 3.57 -6.18 -9.16
N GLN A 166 4.10 -6.16 -10.38
CA GLN A 166 4.99 -7.22 -10.86
C GLN A 166 6.32 -7.19 -10.11
N LEU A 167 6.88 -6.00 -9.88
CA LEU A 167 8.12 -5.85 -9.11
C LEU A 167 7.92 -6.23 -7.64
N LYS A 168 6.82 -5.82 -7.02
CA LYS A 168 6.48 -6.18 -5.62
C LYS A 168 6.35 -7.68 -5.38
N ARG A 169 6.09 -8.48 -6.42
CA ARG A 169 5.95 -9.94 -6.32
C ARG A 169 7.26 -10.69 -6.47
N LEU A 170 8.34 -10.02 -6.87
CA LEU A 170 9.63 -10.69 -7.03
C LEU A 170 10.21 -11.06 -5.66
N PRO A 171 10.69 -12.31 -5.49
CA PRO A 171 11.30 -12.74 -4.24
C PRO A 171 12.54 -11.89 -3.92
N GLY A 172 12.69 -11.49 -2.66
CA GLY A 172 13.78 -10.61 -2.20
C GLY A 172 13.47 -9.12 -2.31
N THR A 173 12.32 -8.72 -2.87
CA THR A 173 11.87 -7.33 -2.78
C THR A 173 11.19 -7.07 -1.43
N THR A 174 11.50 -5.93 -0.83
CA THR A 174 10.97 -5.54 0.49
C THR A 174 10.00 -4.38 0.36
N ASN A 175 10.48 -3.23 -0.11
CA ASN A 175 9.69 -2.04 -0.35
C ASN A 175 9.96 -1.52 -1.77
N VAL A 176 8.91 -1.47 -2.59
CA VAL A 176 8.96 -0.89 -3.94
C VAL A 176 8.03 0.32 -3.96
N GLN A 177 8.62 1.49 -4.15
CA GLN A 177 7.93 2.77 -4.16
C GLN A 177 8.22 3.56 -5.44
N ILE A 178 7.25 4.39 -5.84
CA ILE A 178 7.39 5.33 -6.95
C ILE A 178 7.67 6.70 -6.36
N PHE A 179 8.77 7.33 -6.76
CA PHE A 179 9.08 8.70 -6.36
C PHE A 179 8.17 9.69 -7.10
N GLY A 180 7.51 10.57 -6.35
CA GLY A 180 6.62 11.58 -6.94
C GLY A 180 5.45 11.00 -7.71
N ALA A 181 4.91 9.86 -7.26
CA ALA A 181 3.79 9.19 -7.90
C ALA A 181 2.66 10.18 -8.21
N LYS A 182 2.27 10.20 -9.48
CA LYS A 182 1.12 10.95 -9.98
C LYS A 182 0.05 9.91 -10.31
N ASP A 183 -0.89 9.70 -9.40
CA ASP A 183 -2.00 8.77 -9.61
C ASP A 183 -3.17 9.50 -10.26
N TYR A 184 -3.85 8.80 -11.18
CA TYR A 184 -5.09 9.31 -11.75
C TYR A 184 -6.13 9.47 -10.65
N ALA A 185 -6.56 10.71 -10.46
CA ALA A 185 -7.66 11.05 -9.60
C ALA A 185 -8.69 11.85 -10.40
N MET A 186 -9.96 11.55 -10.16
CA MET A 186 -11.04 12.41 -10.61
C MET A 186 -11.04 13.66 -9.73
N ARG A 187 -10.65 14.80 -10.30
CA ARG A 187 -10.47 16.07 -9.60
C ARG A 187 -11.64 16.99 -9.87
N ILE A 188 -12.28 17.45 -8.80
CA ILE A 188 -13.41 18.38 -8.85
C ILE A 188 -12.94 19.72 -8.28
N TRP A 189 -12.70 20.66 -9.17
CA TRP A 189 -12.28 22.02 -8.83
C TRP A 189 -13.50 22.91 -8.61
N LEU A 190 -13.87 23.09 -7.35
CA LEU A 190 -15.02 23.91 -6.95
C LEU A 190 -14.79 25.39 -7.31
N ARG A 191 -15.85 26.07 -7.75
CA ARG A 191 -15.89 27.51 -8.04
C ARG A 191 -16.60 28.26 -6.89
N PRO A 192 -15.86 28.91 -5.96
CA PRO A 192 -16.46 29.51 -4.76
C PRO A 192 -17.48 30.62 -5.07
N ASP A 193 -17.23 31.38 -6.14
CA ASP A 193 -18.11 32.42 -6.66
C ASP A 193 -19.48 31.86 -7.07
N ARG A 194 -19.50 30.74 -7.81
CA ARG A 194 -20.74 30.07 -8.24
C ARG A 194 -21.47 29.42 -7.08
N LEU A 195 -20.74 28.79 -6.15
CA LEU A 195 -21.33 28.21 -4.94
C LEU A 195 -22.04 29.28 -4.10
N ALA A 196 -21.42 30.45 -3.92
CA ALA A 196 -22.01 31.57 -3.18
C ALA A 196 -23.28 32.11 -3.85
N GLN A 197 -23.26 32.31 -5.19
CA GLN A 197 -24.43 32.77 -5.95
C GLN A 197 -25.63 31.81 -5.83
N LEU A 198 -25.38 30.51 -5.79
CA LEU A 198 -26.40 29.47 -5.71
C LEU A 198 -26.73 29.06 -4.26
N LYS A 199 -26.16 29.75 -3.27
CA LYS A 199 -26.32 29.44 -1.83
C LYS A 199 -26.06 27.96 -1.54
N LEU A 200 -24.94 27.47 -2.06
CA LEU A 200 -24.43 26.11 -1.89
C LEU A 200 -23.13 26.14 -1.07
N THR A 201 -22.94 25.12 -0.25
CA THR A 201 -21.71 24.92 0.50
C THR A 201 -20.84 23.85 -0.16
N THR A 202 -19.55 23.80 0.19
CA THR A 202 -18.67 22.70 -0.24
C THR A 202 -19.17 21.34 0.26
N GLY A 203 -19.76 21.31 1.46
CA GLY A 203 -20.36 20.10 2.04
C GLY A 203 -21.53 19.54 1.24
N ASP A 204 -22.32 20.40 0.57
CA ASP A 204 -23.42 19.95 -0.28
C ASP A 204 -22.90 19.16 -1.49
N VAL A 205 -21.82 19.64 -2.12
CA VAL A 205 -21.20 18.97 -3.26
C VAL A 205 -20.58 17.63 -2.84
N VAL A 206 -19.84 17.62 -1.72
CA VAL A 206 -19.22 16.39 -1.19
C VAL A 206 -20.29 15.33 -0.87
N ARG A 207 -21.39 15.74 -0.23
CA ARG A 207 -22.51 14.85 0.08
C ARG A 207 -23.17 14.29 -1.19
N ALA A 208 -23.46 15.15 -2.17
CA ALA A 208 -24.06 14.72 -3.43
C ALA A 208 -23.19 13.69 -4.17
N ILE A 209 -21.87 13.89 -4.21
CA ILE A 209 -20.93 12.93 -4.81
C ILE A 209 -20.92 11.63 -4.02
N ASN A 210 -20.85 11.68 -2.69
CA ASN A 210 -20.82 10.47 -1.86
C ASN A 210 -22.11 9.65 -1.98
N GLU A 211 -23.26 10.29 -2.15
CA GLU A 211 -24.56 9.61 -2.32
C GLU A 211 -24.72 9.01 -3.72
N GLN A 212 -24.33 9.72 -4.78
CA GLN A 212 -24.55 9.29 -6.16
C GLN A 212 -23.41 8.43 -6.75
N ASN A 213 -22.19 8.52 -6.20
CA ASN A 213 -21.06 7.66 -6.57
C ASN A 213 -20.90 6.44 -5.63
N ALA A 214 -21.95 6.12 -4.85
CA ALA A 214 -21.96 4.96 -3.99
C ALA A 214 -22.33 3.69 -4.77
N GLN A 215 -21.66 2.58 -4.45
CA GLN A 215 -22.03 1.26 -4.96
C GLN A 215 -23.07 0.64 -4.03
N PHE A 216 -24.31 0.54 -4.48
CA PHE A 216 -25.38 -0.14 -3.73
C PHE A 216 -25.53 -1.59 -4.16
N ALA A 217 -25.74 -2.49 -3.20
CA ALA A 217 -26.07 -3.88 -3.47
C ALA A 217 -27.57 -4.00 -3.75
N ALA A 218 -27.93 -4.29 -5.00
CA ALA A 218 -29.33 -4.37 -5.44
C ALA A 218 -29.98 -5.75 -5.19
N GLY A 219 -29.22 -6.73 -4.70
CA GLY A 219 -29.72 -8.04 -4.33
C GLY A 219 -29.99 -8.97 -5.53
N LYS A 220 -30.81 -9.99 -5.29
CA LYS A 220 -31.14 -11.03 -6.26
C LYS A 220 -32.65 -11.26 -6.32
N ILE A 221 -33.18 -11.45 -7.51
CA ILE A 221 -34.58 -11.83 -7.75
C ILE A 221 -34.63 -13.35 -7.79
N GLY A 222 -35.62 -13.94 -7.12
CA GLY A 222 -35.82 -15.39 -7.11
C GLY A 222 -34.87 -16.16 -6.17
N GLN A 223 -34.19 -15.47 -5.25
CA GLN A 223 -33.38 -16.11 -4.22
C GLN A 223 -34.29 -16.69 -3.12
N ALA A 224 -34.00 -17.92 -2.70
CA ALA A 224 -34.71 -18.56 -1.58
C ALA A 224 -34.52 -17.78 -0.26
N PRO A 225 -35.49 -17.82 0.68
CA PRO A 225 -36.70 -18.66 0.67
C PRO A 225 -37.86 -18.03 -0.12
N TYR A 226 -38.44 -18.78 -1.04
CA TYR A 226 -39.72 -18.45 -1.68
C TYR A 226 -40.74 -19.52 -1.29
N THR A 227 -42.00 -19.12 -1.14
CA THR A 227 -43.09 -20.05 -0.87
C THR A 227 -43.37 -20.87 -2.11
N SER A 228 -43.09 -22.17 -2.09
CA SER A 228 -43.54 -23.12 -3.12
C SER A 228 -45.06 -23.29 -3.03
N ASP A 229 -45.80 -22.29 -3.50
CA ASP A 229 -47.24 -22.43 -3.71
C ASP A 229 -47.51 -23.01 -5.11
N LYS A 230 -48.66 -23.66 -5.24
CA LYS A 230 -49.02 -24.76 -6.17
C LYS A 230 -48.86 -24.52 -7.69
N ASN A 231 -48.23 -23.44 -8.15
CA ASN A 231 -48.07 -23.09 -9.57
C ASN A 231 -46.61 -22.97 -10.09
N GLY A 232 -45.62 -23.47 -9.35
CA GLY A 232 -44.27 -23.71 -9.90
C GLY A 232 -43.14 -23.29 -8.97
N SER A 233 -42.08 -24.10 -8.95
CA SER A 233 -40.81 -23.75 -8.31
C SER A 233 -40.23 -22.51 -8.99
N GLN A 234 -39.74 -21.53 -8.23
CA GLN A 234 -38.95 -20.43 -8.81
C GLN A 234 -37.62 -21.02 -9.32
N GLU A 235 -37.54 -21.25 -10.64
CA GLU A 235 -36.38 -21.88 -11.30
C GLU A 235 -35.29 -20.87 -11.68
N LEU A 236 -35.62 -19.58 -11.72
CA LEU A 236 -34.72 -18.54 -12.21
C LEU A 236 -34.31 -17.60 -11.07
N ALA A 237 -32.99 -17.51 -10.86
CA ALA A 237 -32.37 -16.56 -9.95
C ALA A 237 -31.53 -15.55 -10.74
N TYR A 238 -31.92 -14.28 -10.71
CA TYR A 238 -31.21 -13.20 -11.38
C TYR A 238 -30.51 -12.32 -10.36
N THR A 239 -29.25 -11.95 -10.61
CA THR A 239 -28.55 -10.93 -9.80
C THR A 239 -28.84 -9.57 -10.39
N ILE A 240 -29.39 -8.66 -9.58
CA ILE A 240 -29.60 -7.29 -10.00
C ILE A 240 -28.26 -6.55 -9.92
N THR A 241 -27.88 -5.92 -11.01
CA THR A 241 -26.74 -5.00 -11.03
C THR A 241 -27.26 -3.58 -11.16
N THR A 242 -26.77 -2.68 -10.32
CA THR A 242 -27.01 -1.24 -10.42
C THR A 242 -25.86 -0.59 -11.16
N GLN A 243 -26.14 0.58 -11.75
CA GLN A 243 -25.09 1.47 -12.23
C GLN A 243 -24.18 1.77 -11.02
N GLY A 244 -22.92 1.37 -11.14
CA GLY A 244 -21.97 1.40 -10.05
C GLY A 244 -21.33 2.77 -9.86
N ARG A 245 -20.08 2.76 -9.37
CA ARG A 245 -19.27 3.98 -9.32
C ARG A 245 -19.13 4.61 -10.70
N LEU A 246 -19.19 5.94 -10.73
CA LEU A 246 -19.01 6.75 -11.92
C LEU A 246 -17.55 6.63 -12.40
N ALA A 247 -17.38 6.52 -13.71
CA ALA A 247 -16.07 6.30 -14.34
C ALA A 247 -15.63 7.45 -15.24
N ASP A 248 -16.57 8.07 -15.96
CA ASP A 248 -16.28 9.17 -16.89
C ASP A 248 -16.40 10.52 -16.16
N PRO A 249 -15.47 11.47 -16.36
CA PRO A 249 -15.62 12.86 -15.89
C PRO A 249 -17.00 13.48 -16.19
N LYS A 250 -17.61 13.16 -17.34
CA LYS A 250 -18.96 13.63 -17.71
C LYS A 250 -20.06 13.11 -16.80
N GLU A 251 -19.91 11.92 -16.22
CA GLU A 251 -20.87 11.39 -15.26
C GLU A 251 -20.81 12.18 -13.96
N PHE A 252 -19.60 12.51 -13.49
CA PHE A 252 -19.40 13.38 -12.32
C PHE A 252 -19.92 14.80 -12.56
N GLU A 253 -19.77 15.34 -13.75
CA GLU A 253 -20.36 16.64 -14.13
C GLU A 253 -21.88 16.67 -14.01
N ASN A 254 -22.53 15.51 -14.22
CA ASN A 254 -23.97 15.36 -14.20
C ASN A 254 -24.56 15.04 -12.81
N VAL A 255 -23.72 14.84 -11.80
CA VAL A 255 -24.15 14.65 -10.41
C VAL A 255 -25.00 15.84 -9.98
N ILE A 256 -26.19 15.54 -9.46
CA ILE A 256 -27.17 16.56 -9.06
C ILE A 256 -26.86 16.99 -7.64
N VAL A 257 -26.58 18.28 -7.43
CA VAL A 257 -26.29 18.86 -6.11
C VAL A 257 -27.56 19.34 -5.42
N ARG A 258 -28.50 19.92 -6.18
CA ARG A 258 -29.79 20.40 -5.66
C ARG A 258 -30.85 20.35 -6.75
N SER A 259 -32.06 19.93 -6.36
CA SER A 259 -33.27 20.03 -7.18
C SER A 259 -34.20 21.09 -6.60
N SER A 260 -34.56 22.08 -7.41
CA SER A 260 -35.46 23.15 -7.02
C SER A 260 -36.92 22.77 -7.27
N PRO A 261 -37.89 23.35 -6.53
CA PRO A 261 -39.31 23.03 -6.70
C PRO A 261 -39.90 23.38 -8.07
N ASP A 262 -39.24 24.25 -8.83
CA ASP A 262 -39.59 24.66 -10.19
C ASP A 262 -39.14 23.65 -11.27
N GLY A 263 -38.51 22.54 -10.87
CA GLY A 263 -37.99 21.51 -11.76
C GLY A 263 -36.56 21.80 -12.27
N SER A 264 -35.97 22.94 -11.90
CA SER A 264 -34.57 23.21 -12.22
C SER A 264 -33.65 22.35 -11.34
N THR A 265 -32.54 21.86 -11.92
CA THR A 265 -31.54 21.07 -11.20
C THR A 265 -30.18 21.72 -11.35
N ILE A 266 -29.47 21.85 -10.24
CA ILE A 266 -28.09 22.32 -10.20
C ILE A 266 -27.20 21.09 -10.18
N ARG A 267 -26.28 21.01 -11.14
CA ARG A 267 -25.33 19.91 -11.29
C ARG A 267 -23.92 20.35 -10.91
N VAL A 268 -23.02 19.39 -10.70
CA VAL A 268 -21.61 19.67 -10.38
C VAL A 268 -20.96 20.56 -11.43
N ARG A 269 -21.23 20.35 -12.73
CA ARG A 269 -20.72 21.22 -13.81
C ARG A 269 -21.07 22.69 -13.67
N ASP A 270 -22.16 23.02 -12.99
CA ASP A 270 -22.61 24.41 -12.82
C ASP A 270 -21.80 25.12 -11.73
N VAL A 271 -21.18 24.36 -10.82
CA VAL A 271 -20.45 24.85 -9.64
C VAL A 271 -18.98 24.42 -9.57
N ALA A 272 -18.51 23.55 -10.47
CA ALA A 272 -17.16 23.01 -10.45
C ALA A 272 -16.68 22.60 -11.85
N ARG A 273 -15.36 22.51 -12.04
CA ARG A 273 -14.73 21.85 -13.20
C ARG A 273 -14.32 20.44 -12.80
N VAL A 274 -14.65 19.44 -13.62
CA VAL A 274 -14.28 18.05 -13.41
C VAL A 274 -13.23 17.65 -14.44
N GLU A 275 -12.14 17.02 -14.01
CA GLU A 275 -11.11 16.49 -14.90
C GLU A 275 -10.49 15.21 -14.33
N LEU A 276 -9.95 14.37 -15.21
CA LEU A 276 -9.08 13.27 -14.82
C LEU A 276 -7.64 13.80 -14.81
N GLY A 277 -7.00 13.83 -13.65
CA GLY A 277 -5.66 14.42 -13.49
C GLY A 277 -4.75 13.67 -12.54
#